data_AF-A0A183FSM1-F1
#
_entry.id   AF-A0A183FSM1-F1
#
_cell.length_a   1.000
_cell.length_b   1.000
_cell.length_c   1.000
_cell.angle_alpha   90.00
_cell.angle_beta   90.00
_cell.angle_gamma   90.00
#
_symmetry.space_group_name_H-M   'P 1'
#
loop_
_entity.id
_entity.type
_entity.pdbx_description
1 polymer ?
#
loop_
_entity_poly.entity_id
_entity_poly.type
_entity_poly.pdbx_seq_one_letter_code
_entity_poly.pdbx_strand_id
1 'polypeptide(L)' 'MFADDSVIFAETDAEANYILREIAAIALPYELTINAEKTKALITGGSPCTLYLDNSQIEQAAEFKYLGSMVQQNKVSR' A
#
# COMPACT_ATOMS: atom_id res chain seq x y z
N MET A 1 -2.09 11.47 7.31
CA MET A 1 -1.08 10.72 8.07
C MET A 1 -1.48 10.76 9.53
N PHE A 2 -1.71 9.60 10.14
CA PHE A 2 -2.05 9.51 11.56
C PHE A 2 -0.97 8.67 12.23
N ALA A 3 -0.20 9.28 13.14
CA ALA A 3 0.97 8.65 13.73
C ALA A 3 1.91 8.05 12.66
N ASP A 4 2.20 6.76 12.76
CA ASP A 4 3.05 5.95 11.89
C ASP A 4 2.31 5.36 10.67
N ASP A 5 0.96 5.32 10.71
CA ASP A 5 0.15 4.72 9.65
C ASP A 5 -0.29 5.74 8.59
N SER A 6 -0.04 5.38 7.34
CA SER A 6 -0.45 6.15 6.16
C SER A 6 -1.08 5.26 5.10
N VAL A 7 -2.01 5.85 4.36
CA VAL A 7 -2.65 5.25 3.19
C VAL A 7 -2.38 6.15 2.00
N ILE A 8 -2.02 5.55 0.87
CA ILE A 8 -1.64 6.22 -0.36
C ILE A 8 -2.55 5.70 -1.46
N PHE A 9 -2.99 6.59 -2.33
CA PHE A 9 -3.78 6.26 -3.51
C PHE A 9 -2.92 6.48 -4.75
N ALA A 10 -3.03 5.54 -5.69
CA ALA A 10 -2.38 5.59 -6.98
C ALA A 10 -3.33 5.00 -8.02
N GLU A 11 -3.23 5.45 -9.26
CA GLU A 11 -4.09 4.98 -10.35
C GLU A 11 -3.55 3.69 -10.99
N THR A 12 -2.23 3.46 -10.88
CA THR A 12 -1.55 2.31 -11.50
C THR A 12 -0.60 1.62 -10.54
N ASP A 13 -0.37 0.33 -10.74
CA ASP A 13 0.61 -0.46 -9.98
C ASP A 13 2.03 0.14 -10.07
N ALA A 14 2.39 0.66 -11.25
CA ALA A 14 3.71 1.26 -11.48
C ALA A 14 3.89 2.53 -10.63
N GLU A 15 2.87 3.39 -10.59
CA GLU A 15 2.84 4.58 -9.75
C GLU A 15 2.86 4.21 -8.25
N ALA A 16 2.01 3.26 -7.83
CA ALA A 16 1.98 2.79 -6.45
C ALA A 16 3.35 2.28 -5.98
N ASN A 17 4.02 1.48 -6.81
CA ASN A 17 5.32 0.92 -6.49
C ASN A 17 6.42 1.98 -6.50
N TYR A 18 6.34 2.96 -7.42
CA TYR A 18 7.24 4.11 -7.44
C TYR A 18 7.13 4.92 -6.14
N ILE A 19 5.91 5.31 -5.75
CA ILE A 19 5.67 6.08 -4.53
C ILE A 19 6.14 5.31 -3.28
N LEU A 20 5.83 4.01 -3.20
CA LEU A 20 6.27 3.16 -2.08
C LEU A 20 7.80 3.18 -1.92
N ARG A 21 8.53 3.05 -3.03
CA ARG A 21 10.00 3.06 -3.02
C ARG A 21 10.57 4.45 -2.74
N GLU A 22 9.93 5.49 -3.24
CA GLU A 22 10.34 6.87 -2.99
C GLU A 22 10.20 7.22 -1.50
N ILE A 23 9.08 6.86 -0.87
CA ILE A 23 8.87 7.07 0.56
C ILE A 23 9.89 6.28 1.38
N ALA A 24 10.15 5.01 1.03
CA ALA A 24 11.18 4.22 1.71
C ALA A 24 12.58 4.88 1.60
N ALA A 25 12.94 5.38 0.42
CA ALA A 25 14.21 6.06 0.20
C ALA A 25 14.30 7.40 0.97
N ILE A 26 13.22 8.16 1.04
CA ILE A 26 13.14 9.43 1.78
C ILE A 26 13.14 9.19 3.29
N ALA A 27 12.55 8.10 3.77
CA ALA A 27 12.48 7.75 5.19
C ALA A 27 13.83 7.30 5.76
N LEU A 28 14.65 6.63 4.95
CA LEU A 28 15.91 6.01 5.40
C LEU A 28 16.92 6.99 6.04
N PRO A 29 17.17 8.21 5.52
CA PRO A 29 18.02 9.21 6.18
C PRO A 29 17.52 9.66 7.56
N TYR A 30 16.25 9.46 7.87
CA TYR A 30 15.65 9.75 9.17
C TYR A 30 15.59 8.52 10.09
N GLU A 31 16.27 7.44 9.73
CA GLU A 31 16.27 6.16 10.46
C GLU A 31 14.87 5.53 10.55
N LEU A 32 13.98 5.90 9.62
CA LEU A 32 12.64 5.32 9.50
C LEU A 32 12.63 4.25 8.40
N THR A 33 11.98 3.13 8.69
CA THR A 33 11.84 2.01 7.76
C THR A 33 10.38 1.63 7.60
N ILE A 34 9.97 1.30 6.37
CA ILE A 34 8.65 0.73 6.11
C ILE A 34 8.68 -0.77 6.40
N ASN A 35 7.75 -1.26 7.23
CA ASN A 35 7.61 -2.68 7.49
C ASN A 35 6.84 -3.35 6.34
N ALA A 36 7.54 -4.07 5.47
CA ALA A 36 6.95 -4.76 4.32
C ALA A 36 5.89 -5.81 4.71
N GLU A 37 6.07 -6.50 5.84
CA GLU A 37 5.13 -7.55 6.30
C GLU A 37 3.77 -6.95 6.72
N LYS A 38 3.80 -5.76 7.33
CA LYS A 38 2.60 -5.03 7.77
C LYS A 38 1.98 -4.17 6.67
N THR A 39 2.76 -3.79 5.67
CA THR A 39 2.27 -3.01 4.53
C THR A 39 1.37 -3.90 3.67
N LYS A 40 0.20 -3.39 3.30
CA LYS A 40 -0.77 -4.09 2.44
C LYS A 40 -1.14 -3.23 1.25
N ALA A 41 -1.36 -3.87 0.11
CA ALA A 41 -1.96 -3.25 -1.06
C ALA A 41 -3.45 -3.59 -1.11
N LEU A 42 -4.30 -2.63 -1.49
CA LEU A 42 -5.71 -2.89 -1.76
C LEU A 42 -6.06 -2.33 -3.13
N ILE A 43 -6.75 -3.15 -3.91
CA ILE A 43 -7.24 -2.77 -5.24
C ILE A 43 -8.72 -2.53 -5.15
N THR A 44 -9.18 -1.36 -5.58
CA THR A 44 -10.60 -1.01 -5.60
C THR A 44 -11.30 -1.40 -6.90
N GLY A 45 -10.56 -1.86 -7.93
CA GLY A 45 -11.11 -2.44 -9.16
C GLY A 45 -10.01 -2.92 -10.11
N GLY A 46 -10.32 -3.85 -11.02
CA GLY A 46 -9.35 -4.36 -12.01
C GLY A 46 -8.64 -5.66 -11.60
N SER A 47 -7.46 -5.89 -12.17
CA SER A 47 -6.62 -7.08 -11.94
C SER A 47 -5.78 -6.96 -10.66
N PRO A 48 -5.30 -8.10 -10.09
CA PRO A 48 -4.33 -8.10 -9.00
C PRO A 48 -3.09 -7.25 -9.30
N CYS A 49 -2.54 -6.63 -8.26
CA CYS A 49 -1.39 -5.73 -8.33
C CYS A 49 -0.18 -6.41 -7.72
N THR A 50 0.99 -6.11 -8.26
CA THR A 50 2.25 -6.64 -7.74
C THR A 50 3.17 -5.49 -7.36
N LEU A 51 3.33 -5.26 -6.05
CA LEU A 51 4.22 -4.24 -5.49
C LEU A 51 5.39 -4.90 -4.76
N TYR A 52 6.54 -4.22 -4.75
CA TYR A 52 7.76 -4.72 -4.13
C TYR A 52 8.46 -3.62 -3.33
N LEU A 53 8.86 -3.97 -2.11
CA LEU A 53 9.74 -3.15 -1.26
C LEU A 53 10.96 -3.99 -0.87
N ASP A 54 12.16 -3.55 -1.26
CA ASP A 54 13.44 -4.20 -0.94
C ASP A 54 13.43 -5.73 -1.15
N ASN A 55 12.89 -6.16 -2.29
CA ASN A 55 12.69 -7.55 -2.73
C ASN A 55 11.57 -8.33 -2.02
N SER A 56 10.88 -7.72 -1.07
CA SER A 56 9.68 -8.29 -0.45
C SER A 56 8.46 -7.91 -1.26
N GLN A 57 7.68 -8.91 -1.69
CA GLN A 57 6.39 -8.66 -2.32
C GLN A 57 5.40 -8.19 -1.24
N ILE A 58 4.70 -7.09 -1.51
CA ILE A 58 3.65 -6.60 -0.63
C ILE A 58 2.40 -7.46 -0.79
N GLU A 59 1.83 -7.88 0.34
CA GLU A 59 0.60 -8.66 0.34
C GLU A 59 -0.59 -7.82 -0.14
N GLN A 60 -1.38 -8.39 -1.05
CA GLN A 60 -2.65 -7.80 -1.46
C GLN A 60 -3.77 -8.22 -0.51
N ALA A 61 -4.35 -7.27 0.19
CA ALA A 61 -5.50 -7.46 1.07
C ALA A 61 -6.83 -7.19 0.35
N ALA A 62 -7.89 -7.91 0.75
CA ALA A 62 -9.25 -7.70 0.24
C ALA A 62 -9.98 -6.55 0.96
N GLU A 63 -9.58 -6.25 2.20
CA GLU A 63 -10.11 -5.19 3.04
C GLU A 63 -9.09 -4.76 4.09
N PHE A 64 -9.21 -3.53 4.57
CA PHE A 64 -8.46 -3.06 5.74
C PHE A 64 -9.23 -1.99 6.51
N LYS A 65 -8.95 -1.89 7.81
CA LYS A 65 -9.50 -0.85 8.68
C LYS A 65 -8.55 0.33 8.73
N TYR A 66 -9.03 1.52 8.39
CA TYR A 66 -8.27 2.77 8.49
C TYR A 66 -9.08 3.82 9.23
N LEU A 67 -8.49 4.39 10.29
CA LEU A 67 -9.12 5.44 11.12
C LEU A 67 -10.55 5.09 11.59
N GLY A 68 -10.77 3.83 11.95
CA GLY A 68 -12.09 3.36 12.40
C GLY A 68 -13.05 2.98 11.27
N SER A 69 -12.75 3.34 10.02
CA SER A 69 -13.54 3.00 8.84
C SER A 69 -13.03 1.73 8.16
N MET A 70 -13.93 0.92 7.60
CA MET A 70 -13.55 -0.24 6.79
C MET A 70 -13.44 0.19 5.33
N VAL A 71 -12.32 -0.14 4.69
CA VAL A 71 -12.11 0.01 3.25
C VAL A 71 -12.09 -1.38 2.64
N GLN A 72 -12.91 -1.62 1.62
CA GLN A 72 -13.02 -2.92 0.95
C GLN A 72 -12.82 -2.75 -0.56
N GLN A 73 -12.31 -3.79 -1.20
CA GLN A 73 -12.29 -3.87 -2.65
C GLN A 73 -13.73 -3.77 -3.20
N ASN A 74 -13.97 -2.91 -4.19
CA ASN A 74 -15.29 -2.89 -4.82
C ASN A 74 -15.48 -4.20 -5.58
N LYS A 75 -16.38 -5.03 -5.05
CA LYS A 75 -16.97 -6.12 -5.83
C LYS A 75 -18.00 -5.48 -6.75
N VAL A 76 -17.63 -5.15 -7.98
CA VAL A 76 -18.63 -4.92 -9.02
C VAL A 76 -19.31 -6.28 -9.24
N SER A 77 -20.51 -6.45 -8.68
CA SER A 77 -21.37 -7.60 -9.00
C SER A 77 -21.60 -7.59 -10.51
N ARG A 78 -21.08 -8.60 -11.20
CA ARG A 78 -21.49 -8.93 -12.57
C ARG A 78 -22.78 -9.74 -12.53
#